data_AF-A0A951LNS7-F1
#
_entry.id   AF-A0A951LNS7-F1
#
_cell.length_a   1.000
_cell.length_b   1.000
_cell.length_c   1.000
_cell.angle_alpha   90.00
_cell.angle_beta   90.00
_cell.angle_gamma   90.00
#
_symmetry.space_group_name_H-M   'P 1'
#
loop_
_entity.id
_entity.type
_entity.pdbx_description
1 polymer ?
#
loop_
_entity_poly.entity_id
_entity_poly.type
_entity_poly.pdbx_seq_one_letter_code
_entity_poly.pdbx_strand_id
1 'polypeptide(L)'
;GARDGRLVEIEGLVEKPPQGSAPSNLMLPGRYILQPEVMRALDAKEKGAGGEIQLTDAMARLIGTQSFHGYAFEGERHDCGDKTGFVLANLALGLADDAVAPAIRAFLAARG
;
A
#
# COMPACT_ATOMS: atom_id res chain seq x y z
N GLY A 1 2.41 14.39 9.79
CA GLY A 1 3.21 15.58 10.12
C GLY A 1 3.66 16.33 8.89
N ALA A 2 4.93 16.76 8.91
CA ALA A 2 5.52 17.59 7.86
C ALA A 2 5.61 16.86 6.50
N ARG A 3 5.69 17.65 5.43
CA ARG A 3 5.87 17.16 4.05
C ARG A 3 7.11 17.80 3.44
N ASP A 4 7.96 16.98 2.82
CA ASP A 4 9.10 17.41 2.02
C ASP A 4 9.06 16.67 0.68
N GLY A 5 8.56 17.36 -0.35
CA GLY A 5 8.26 16.76 -1.66
C GLY A 5 7.30 15.57 -1.54
N ARG A 6 7.80 14.36 -1.83
CA ARG A 6 7.04 13.09 -1.72
C ARG A 6 7.22 12.39 -0.37
N LEU A 7 8.09 12.89 0.51
CA LEU A 7 8.23 12.37 1.86
C LEU A 7 7.18 13.01 2.77
N VAL A 8 6.51 12.16 3.53
CA VAL A 8 5.53 12.55 4.54
C VAL A 8 5.98 11.98 5.86
N GLU A 9 6.18 12.82 6.86
CA GLU A 9 6.45 12.37 8.22
C GLU A 9 5.23 11.63 8.79
N ILE A 10 5.48 10.41 9.29
CA ILE A 10 4.45 9.54 9.86
C ILE A 10 4.45 9.72 11.37
N GLU A 11 3.35 10.27 11.90
CA GLU A 11 3.13 10.46 13.34
C GLU A 11 2.32 9.31 13.96
N GLY A 12 1.74 8.44 13.13
CA GLY A 12 0.96 7.30 13.58
C GLY A 12 0.58 6.37 12.43
N LEU A 13 0.33 5.10 12.77
CA LEU A 13 -0.12 4.05 11.87
C LEU A 13 -1.27 3.30 12.54
N VAL A 14 -2.32 3.00 11.77
CA VAL A 14 -3.50 2.25 12.24
C VAL A 14 -3.80 1.15 11.24
N GLU A 15 -3.79 -0.10 11.69
CA GLU A 15 -4.18 -1.26 10.87
C GLU A 15 -5.71 -1.25 10.69
N LYS A 16 -6.17 -1.16 9.43
CA LYS A 16 -7.58 -1.29 9.03
C LYS A 16 -8.55 -0.51 9.96
N PRO A 17 -8.48 0.83 9.99
CA PRO A 17 -9.34 1.63 10.84
C PRO A 17 -10.83 1.39 10.50
N PRO A 18 -11.73 1.43 11.50
CA PRO A 18 -13.17 1.46 11.25
C PRO A 18 -13.58 2.55 10.27
N GLN A 19 -14.64 2.32 9.51
CA GLN A 19 -15.17 3.30 8.57
C GLN A 19 -15.44 4.64 9.26
N GLY A 20 -14.92 5.73 8.70
CA GLY A 20 -15.06 7.08 9.24
C GLY A 20 -14.06 7.46 10.35
N SER A 21 -13.18 6.55 10.77
CA SER A 21 -12.16 6.81 11.81
C SER A 21 -10.73 6.95 11.26
N ALA A 22 -10.56 6.87 9.94
CA ALA A 22 -9.25 6.97 9.32
C ALA A 22 -8.63 8.37 9.58
N PRO A 23 -7.40 8.43 10.12
CA PRO A 23 -6.76 9.72 10.44
C PRO A 23 -6.29 10.48 9.19
N SER A 24 -6.22 9.80 8.03
CA SER A 24 -5.90 10.41 6.74
C SER A 24 -6.38 9.54 5.58
N ASN A 25 -6.15 10.00 4.35
CA ASN A 25 -6.36 9.24 3.11
C ASN A 25 -5.07 8.55 2.60
N LEU A 26 -3.99 8.53 3.38
CA LEU A 26 -2.75 7.82 3.02
C LEU A 26 -2.86 6.35 3.45
N MET A 27 -2.35 5.45 2.60
CA MET A 27 -2.40 4.01 2.83
C MET A 27 -1.04 3.36 2.53
N LEU A 28 -0.75 2.22 3.14
CA LEU A 28 0.53 1.52 2.98
C LEU A 28 0.42 0.44 1.89
N PRO A 29 1.14 0.55 0.75
CA PRO A 29 0.96 -0.35 -0.38
C PRO A 29 1.80 -1.64 -0.33
N GLY A 30 2.33 -2.04 0.84
CA GLY A 30 3.12 -3.26 0.95
C GLY A 30 4.56 -3.10 0.41
N ARG A 31 5.15 -1.92 0.55
CA ARG A 31 6.57 -1.65 0.23
C ARG A 31 7.20 -0.94 1.41
N TYR A 32 8.28 -1.51 1.93
CA TYR A 32 8.88 -1.06 3.18
C TYR A 32 10.40 -1.13 3.09
N ILE A 33 11.06 -0.11 3.63
CA ILE A 33 12.47 -0.15 3.99
C ILE A 33 12.48 -0.06 5.51
N LEU A 34 12.84 -1.16 6.17
CA LEU A 34 12.68 -1.32 7.61
C LEU A 34 14.05 -1.43 8.28
N GLN A 35 14.21 -0.67 9.35
CA GLN A 35 15.37 -0.80 10.22
C GLN A 35 15.27 -2.09 11.06
N PRO A 36 16.40 -2.68 11.49
CA PRO A 36 16.41 -3.94 12.25
C PRO A 36 15.55 -3.95 13.52
N GLU A 37 15.33 -2.78 14.12
CA GLU A 37 14.49 -2.57 15.30
C GLU A 37 13.06 -3.09 15.10
N VAL A 38 12.54 -3.05 13.86
CA VAL A 38 11.21 -3.60 13.53
C VAL A 38 11.18 -5.11 13.78
N MET A 39 12.26 -5.81 13.43
CA MET A 39 12.35 -7.26 13.66
C MET A 39 12.44 -7.59 15.15
N ARG A 40 13.11 -6.74 15.95
CA ARG A 40 13.13 -6.88 17.41
C ARG A 40 11.74 -6.67 18.01
N ALA A 41 10.99 -5.69 17.50
CA ALA A 41 9.60 -5.47 17.92
C ALA A 41 8.69 -6.66 17.57
N LEU A 42 8.89 -7.29 16.40
CA LEU A 42 8.17 -8.51 16.01
C LEU A 42 8.53 -9.73 16.88
N ASP A 43 9.78 -9.85 17.32
CA ASP A 43 10.24 -10.99 18.15
C ASP A 43 9.60 -11.01 19.56
N ALA A 44 9.03 -9.89 20.01
CA ALA A 44 8.20 -9.85 21.20
C ALA A 44 6.91 -10.70 21.07
N LYS A 45 6.53 -11.07 19.83
CA LYS A 45 5.39 -11.95 19.50
C LYS A 45 4.06 -11.50 20.09
N GLU A 46 3.91 -10.19 20.28
CA GLU A 46 2.67 -9.60 20.74
C GLU A 46 1.63 -9.68 19.62
N LYS A 47 0.40 -10.04 20.01
CA LYS A 47 -0.72 -10.22 19.09
C LYS A 47 -1.50 -8.93 18.98
N GLY A 48 -1.70 -8.49 17.74
CA GLY A 48 -2.46 -7.31 17.38
C GLY A 48 -3.90 -7.63 16.99
N ALA A 49 -4.43 -6.81 16.08
CA ALA A 49 -5.74 -7.05 15.48
C ALA A 49 -5.81 -8.43 14.81
N GLY A 50 -6.89 -9.16 15.08
CA GLY A 50 -7.12 -10.51 14.51
C GLY A 50 -6.32 -11.65 15.17
N GLY A 51 -5.55 -11.38 16.22
CA GLY A 51 -4.81 -12.42 16.96
C GLY A 51 -3.49 -12.86 16.32
N GLU A 52 -3.05 -12.14 15.29
CA GLU A 52 -1.78 -12.34 14.57
C GLU A 52 -0.71 -11.35 15.06
N ILE A 53 0.56 -11.66 14.77
CA ILE A 53 1.67 -10.71 14.97
C ILE A 53 1.68 -9.78 13.77
N GLN A 54 1.35 -8.50 13.99
CA GLN A 54 1.16 -7.53 12.90
C GLN A 54 2.38 -6.64 12.69
N LEU A 55 2.80 -6.52 11.43
CA LEU A 55 3.89 -5.62 11.04
C LEU A 55 3.54 -4.15 11.32
N THR A 56 2.29 -3.75 11.09
CA THR A 56 1.81 -2.37 11.32
C THR A 56 1.98 -1.97 12.78
N ASP A 57 1.66 -2.86 13.71
CA ASP A 57 1.81 -2.60 15.15
C ASP A 57 3.28 -2.51 15.57
N ALA A 58 4.14 -3.37 15.01
CA ALA A 58 5.58 -3.32 15.25
C ALA A 58 6.20 -2.00 14.75
N MET A 59 5.82 -1.54 13.55
CA MET A 59 6.25 -0.25 13.02
C MET A 59 5.72 0.92 13.87
N ALA A 60 4.46 0.87 14.30
CA ALA A 60 3.83 1.92 15.09
C ALA A 60 4.57 2.21 16.40
N ARG A 61 5.13 1.18 17.05
CA ARG A 61 5.91 1.31 18.29
C ARG A 61 7.23 2.06 18.13
N LEU A 62 7.76 2.12 16.92
CA LEU A 62 9.00 2.80 16.62
C LEU A 62 8.78 4.26 16.18
N ILE A 63 7.52 4.65 15.98
CA ILE A 63 7.18 6.05 15.69
C ILE A 63 7.44 6.87 16.96
N GLY A 64 8.16 7.99 16.79
CA GLY A 64 8.57 8.87 17.89
C GLY A 64 9.88 8.47 18.58
N THR A 65 10.40 7.25 18.36
CA THR A 65 11.74 6.85 18.82
C THR A 65 12.80 6.97 17.72
N GLN A 66 12.37 6.89 16.47
CA GLN A 66 13.19 7.10 15.28
C GLN A 66 12.39 7.86 14.20
N SER A 67 13.11 8.47 13.26
CA SER A 67 12.48 9.11 12.11
C SER A 67 11.73 8.09 11.26
N PHE A 68 10.46 8.39 10.96
CA PHE A 68 9.58 7.51 10.20
C PHE A 68 8.89 8.31 9.09
N HIS A 69 9.03 7.84 7.85
CA HIS A 69 8.53 8.55 6.68
C HIS A 69 7.75 7.61 5.76
N GLY A 70 6.65 8.12 5.22
CA GLY A 70 5.95 7.55 4.07
C GLY A 70 6.46 8.20 2.80
N TYR A 71 6.61 7.41 1.75
CA TYR A 71 6.93 7.91 0.42
C TYR A 71 5.67 7.83 -0.47
N ALA A 72 5.20 8.99 -0.92
CA ALA A 72 4.08 9.10 -1.84
C ALA A 72 4.54 8.71 -3.25
N PHE A 73 4.51 7.40 -3.53
CA PHE A 73 4.86 6.84 -4.83
C PHE A 73 4.01 7.46 -5.95
N GLU A 74 4.66 7.79 -7.06
CA GLU A 74 4.00 8.24 -8.28
C GLU A 74 3.92 7.09 -9.28
N GLY A 75 2.70 6.66 -9.53
CA GLY A 75 2.39 5.60 -10.48
C GLY A 75 1.01 5.03 -10.21
N GLU A 76 0.57 4.14 -11.09
CA GLU A 76 -0.69 3.43 -10.91
C GLU A 76 -0.46 2.16 -10.10
N ARG A 77 -1.25 1.98 -9.04
CA ARG A 77 -1.27 0.72 -8.28
C ARG A 77 -2.47 -0.08 -8.75
N HIS A 78 -2.24 -1.34 -9.08
CA HIS A 78 -3.30 -2.33 -9.22
C HIS A 78 -3.27 -3.31 -8.04
N ASP A 79 -4.42 -3.53 -7.41
CA ASP A 79 -4.56 -4.55 -6.38
C ASP A 79 -4.94 -5.89 -7.00
N CYS A 80 -3.95 -6.74 -7.26
CA CYS A 80 -4.17 -8.06 -7.82
C CYS A 80 -4.66 -9.10 -6.78
N GLY A 81 -4.83 -8.71 -5.51
CA GLY A 81 -5.44 -9.57 -4.48
C GLY A 81 -6.96 -9.66 -4.61
N ASP A 82 -7.59 -8.68 -5.26
CA ASP A 82 -9.00 -8.69 -5.64
C ASP A 82 -9.20 -9.16 -7.09
N LYS A 83 -10.32 -9.83 -7.37
CA LYS A 83 -10.64 -10.36 -8.71
C LYS A 83 -10.81 -9.26 -9.75
N THR A 84 -11.50 -8.17 -9.38
CA THR A 84 -11.73 -7.03 -10.29
C THR A 84 -10.40 -6.32 -10.54
N GLY A 85 -9.64 -6.07 -9.47
CA GLY A 85 -8.32 -5.47 -9.57
C GLY A 85 -7.35 -6.28 -10.44
N PHE A 86 -7.34 -7.61 -10.34
CA PHE A 86 -6.55 -8.49 -11.21
C PHE A 86 -6.92 -8.35 -12.70
N VAL A 87 -8.20 -8.34 -13.05
CA VAL A 87 -8.64 -8.20 -14.44
C VAL A 87 -8.26 -6.83 -15.00
N LEU A 88 -8.49 -5.77 -14.23
CA LEU A 88 -8.13 -4.41 -14.63
C LEU A 88 -6.62 -4.24 -14.78
N ALA A 89 -5.81 -4.86 -13.93
CA ALA A 89 -4.35 -4.86 -14.06
C ALA A 89 -3.90 -5.47 -15.40
N ASN A 90 -4.46 -6.63 -15.77
CA ASN A 90 -4.14 -7.29 -17.04
C ASN A 90 -4.59 -6.44 -18.23
N LEU A 91 -5.77 -5.81 -18.14
CA LEU A 91 -6.26 -4.91 -19.17
C LEU A 91 -5.33 -3.69 -19.35
N ALA A 92 -4.90 -3.06 -18.24
CA ALA A 92 -4.00 -1.93 -18.27
C ALA A 92 -2.66 -2.30 -18.92
N LEU A 93 -2.07 -3.45 -18.52
CA LEU A 93 -0.84 -3.97 -19.12
C LEU A 93 -1.02 -4.27 -20.61
N GLY A 94 -2.11 -4.94 -21.00
CA GLY A 94 -2.39 -5.24 -22.40
C GLY A 94 -2.62 -4.00 -23.25
N LEU A 95 -3.22 -2.93 -22.71
CA LEU A 95 -3.40 -1.66 -23.41
C LEU A 95 -2.12 -0.84 -23.57
N ALA A 96 -1.09 -1.13 -22.76
CA ALA A 96 0.24 -0.53 -22.82
C ALA A 96 1.22 -1.33 -23.70
N ASP A 97 0.88 -2.57 -24.09
CA ASP A 97 1.70 -3.43 -24.95
C ASP A 97 1.31 -3.23 -26.42
N ASP A 98 2.25 -2.71 -27.21
CA ASP A 98 2.07 -2.39 -28.64
C ASP A 98 1.62 -3.59 -29.49
N ALA A 99 1.97 -4.82 -29.10
CA ALA A 99 1.65 -6.02 -29.87
C ALA A 99 0.16 -6.43 -29.73
N VAL A 100 -0.46 -6.19 -28.57
CA VAL A 100 -1.82 -6.66 -28.27
C VAL A 100 -2.82 -5.53 -28.09
N ALA A 101 -2.37 -4.31 -27.78
CA ALA A 101 -3.23 -3.15 -27.58
C ALA A 101 -4.19 -2.88 -28.75
N PRO A 102 -3.80 -2.99 -30.04
CA PRO A 102 -4.72 -2.76 -31.15
C PRO A 102 -5.93 -3.71 -31.15
N ALA A 103 -5.70 -5.01 -30.89
CA ALA A 103 -6.76 -6.00 -30.83
C ALA A 103 -7.69 -5.79 -29.63
N ILE A 104 -7.13 -5.44 -28.47
CA ILE A 104 -7.91 -5.15 -27.25
C ILE A 104 -8.81 -3.92 -27.47
N ARG A 105 -8.28 -2.84 -28.05
CA ARG A 105 -9.07 -1.62 -28.33
C ARG A 105 -10.22 -1.90 -29.31
N ALA A 106 -9.95 -2.67 -30.37
CA ALA A 106 -10.98 -3.07 -31.32
C ALA A 106 -12.09 -3.92 -30.64
N PHE A 107 -11.71 -4.86 -29.78
CA PHE A 107 -12.66 -5.67 -29.02
C PHE A 107 -13.57 -4.83 -28.11
N LEU A 108 -13.01 -3.84 -27.40
CA LEU A 108 -13.78 -2.97 -26.51
C LEU A 108 -14.74 -2.07 -27.28
N ALA A 109 -14.30 -1.48 -28.40
CA ALA A 109 -15.13 -0.59 -29.22
C ALA A 109 -16.36 -1.29 -29.81
N ALA A 110 -16.26 -2.59 -30.15
CA ALA A 110 -17.38 -3.38 -30.66
C ALA A 110 -18.45 -3.71 -29.60
N ARG A 111 -18.23 -3.34 -28.34
CA ARG A 111 -19.12 -3.62 -27.20
C ARG A 111 -19.59 -2.36 -26.47
N GLY A 112 -19.18 -1.19 -26.96
CA GLY A 112 -19.58 0.13 -26.46
C GLY A 112 -20.80 0.67 -27.19
#